data_AF-A0A7R9U0I6-F1
#
_entry.id   AF-A0A7R9U0I6-F1
#
_cell.length_a   1.000
_cell.length_b   1.000
_cell.length_c   1.000
_cell.angle_alpha   90.00
_cell.angle_beta   90.00
_cell.angle_gamma   90.00
#
_symmetry.space_group_name_H-M   'P 1'
#
loop_
_entity.id
_entity.type
_entity.pdbx_description
1 polymer ?
#
loop_
_entity_poly.entity_id
_entity_poly.type
_entity_poly.pdbx_seq_one_letter_code
_entity_poly.pdbx_strand_id
1 'polypeptide(L)'
;MAESPTYKTVCAGDGHTEAMKVTFDPSVVSYAELFDRFIGEANIYGQRATKPQYMNAVWTTNPEQTAHVNARLREVAESTDRKVTLKVARAMPWYDAEEYHQHYIAKSRSKAGYFGGL
;
A
#
# COMPACT_ATOMS: atom_id res chain seq x y z
N MET A 1 -15.97 -1.04 11.03
CA MET A 1 -15.30 -1.89 10.01
C MET A 1 -15.82 -3.29 10.20
N ALA A 2 -16.08 -4.02 9.12
CA ALA A 2 -16.56 -5.40 9.22
C ALA A 2 -15.46 -6.33 9.79
N GLU A 3 -15.83 -7.25 10.67
CA GLU A 3 -14.96 -8.34 11.11
C GLU A 3 -15.00 -9.45 10.04
N SER A 4 -13.84 -9.92 9.58
CA SER A 4 -13.70 -10.89 8.47
C SER A 4 -14.19 -10.36 7.09
N PRO A 5 -13.55 -9.30 6.53
CA PRO A 5 -13.89 -8.81 5.21
C PRO A 5 -13.63 -9.87 4.12
N THR A 6 -14.45 -9.85 3.08
CA THR A 6 -14.21 -10.58 1.83
C THR A 6 -13.99 -9.57 0.70
N TYR A 7 -13.38 -9.97 -0.41
CA TYR A 7 -13.21 -9.07 -1.54
C TYR A 7 -14.54 -8.41 -1.98
N LYS A 8 -15.65 -9.17 -1.92
CA LYS A 8 -16.98 -8.66 -2.26
C LYS A 8 -17.46 -7.57 -1.29
N THR A 9 -17.24 -7.72 0.01
CA THR A 9 -17.65 -6.70 1.01
C THR A 9 -16.78 -5.46 0.91
N VAL A 10 -15.47 -5.63 0.65
CA VAL A 10 -14.54 -4.51 0.42
C VAL A 10 -14.98 -3.70 -0.80
N CYS A 11 -15.30 -4.39 -1.90
CA CYS A 11 -15.82 -3.77 -3.12
C CYS A 11 -17.16 -3.03 -2.92
N ALA A 12 -17.97 -3.49 -1.97
CA ALA A 12 -19.24 -2.86 -1.58
C ALA A 12 -19.07 -1.68 -0.60
N GLY A 13 -17.86 -1.46 -0.06
CA GLY A 13 -17.55 -0.35 0.84
C GLY A 13 -17.74 -0.65 2.32
N ASP A 14 -17.24 -1.78 2.81
CA ASP A 14 -17.25 -2.17 4.23
C ASP A 14 -16.29 -1.34 5.14
N GLY A 15 -15.54 -0.41 4.54
CA GLY A 15 -14.63 0.51 5.21
C GLY A 15 -13.18 0.04 5.29
N HIS A 16 -12.85 -1.13 4.75
CA HIS A 16 -11.46 -1.58 4.59
C HIS A 16 -10.79 -0.95 3.36
N THR A 17 -9.46 -1.00 3.35
CA THR A 17 -8.62 -0.53 2.25
C THR A 17 -7.73 -1.66 1.76
N GLU A 18 -7.64 -1.83 0.45
CA GLU A 18 -6.66 -2.74 -0.17
C GLU A 18 -5.26 -2.21 0.11
N ALA A 19 -4.42 -3.08 0.68
CA ALA A 19 -3.08 -2.71 1.11
C ALA A 19 -2.11 -3.88 0.92
N MET A 20 -0.82 -3.60 1.07
CA MET A 20 0.24 -4.61 1.09
C MET A 20 0.95 -4.55 2.44
N LYS A 21 1.04 -5.69 3.14
CA LYS A 21 1.84 -5.84 4.35
C LYS A 21 3.23 -6.36 3.97
N VAL A 22 4.25 -5.56 4.22
CA VAL A 22 5.65 -5.92 3.94
C VAL A 22 6.32 -6.38 5.22
N THR A 23 6.82 -7.61 5.21
CA THR A 23 7.71 -8.14 6.24
C THR A 23 9.14 -8.12 5.69
N PHE A 24 10.10 -7.62 6.47
CA PHE A 24 11.48 -7.43 6.02
C PHE A 24 12.47 -7.66 7.17
N ASP A 25 13.72 -7.95 6.81
CA ASP A 25 14.84 -8.07 7.75
C ASP A 25 15.58 -6.71 7.83
N PRO A 26 15.56 -6.01 8.98
CA PRO A 26 16.21 -4.72 9.13
C PRO A 26 17.74 -4.78 9.03
N SER A 27 18.36 -5.96 9.11
CA SER A 27 19.80 -6.14 8.87
C SER A 27 20.16 -6.16 7.38
N VAL A 28 19.17 -6.39 6.50
CA VAL A 28 19.34 -6.43 5.04
C VAL A 28 18.83 -5.15 4.38
N VAL A 29 17.68 -4.63 4.83
CA VAL A 29 17.09 -3.40 4.30
C VAL A 29 16.41 -2.62 5.43
N SER A 30 16.71 -1.33 5.52
CA SER A 30 16.09 -0.47 6.53
C SER A 30 14.66 -0.08 6.15
N TYR A 31 13.87 0.30 7.16
CA TYR A 31 12.55 0.88 6.92
C TYR A 31 12.61 2.13 6.05
N ALA A 32 13.65 2.94 6.21
CA ALA A 32 13.84 4.18 5.45
C ALA A 32 14.01 3.88 3.96
N GLU A 33 14.86 2.91 3.60
CA GLU A 33 15.06 2.49 2.21
C GLU A 33 13.78 1.92 1.59
N LEU A 34 13.01 1.12 2.36
CA LEU A 34 11.71 0.62 1.88
C LEU A 34 10.71 1.74 1.65
N PHE A 35 10.64 2.73 2.54
CA PHE A 35 9.73 3.85 2.41
C PHE A 35 10.13 4.77 1.25
N ASP A 36 11.42 5.05 1.08
CA ASP A 36 11.96 5.80 -0.05
C ASP A 36 11.64 5.10 -1.38
N ARG A 37 11.78 3.78 -1.43
CA ARG A 37 11.40 3.00 -2.60
C ARG A 37 9.90 3.12 -2.89
N PHE A 38 9.06 3.02 -1.86
CA PHE A 38 7.62 3.14 -1.99
C PHE A 38 7.22 4.52 -2.55
N ILE A 39 7.71 5.63 -1.99
CA ILE A 39 7.35 6.97 -2.46
C ILE A 39 7.89 7.28 -3.87
N GLY A 40 8.95 6.59 -4.31
CA GLY A 40 9.46 6.67 -5.68
C GLY A 40 8.57 5.97 -6.72
N GLU A 41 7.74 5.01 -6.32
CA GLU A 41 6.80 4.31 -7.22
C GLU A 41 5.35 4.78 -7.04
N ALA A 42 4.96 5.11 -5.81
CA ALA A 42 3.60 5.47 -5.46
C ALA A 42 3.26 6.88 -5.93
N ASN A 43 2.00 7.11 -6.32
CA ASN A 43 1.50 8.45 -6.60
C ASN A 43 1.16 9.18 -5.29
N ILE A 44 2.17 9.67 -4.58
CA ILE A 44 2.03 10.39 -3.30
C ILE A 44 1.35 11.76 -3.43
N TYR A 45 1.11 12.24 -4.65
CA TYR A 45 0.43 13.49 -4.98
C TYR A 45 -0.96 13.26 -5.58
N GLY A 46 -1.42 12.01 -5.65
CA GLY A 46 -2.64 11.62 -6.34
C GLY A 46 -3.90 12.21 -5.70
N GLN A 47 -4.97 12.30 -6.48
CA GLN A 47 -6.27 12.73 -5.96
C GLN A 47 -6.82 11.70 -4.97
N ARG A 48 -7.70 12.16 -4.08
CA ARG A 48 -8.38 11.28 -3.12
C ARG A 48 -9.23 10.27 -3.88
N ALA A 49 -9.05 8.99 -3.58
CA ALA A 49 -9.89 7.93 -4.14
C ALA A 49 -11.37 8.14 -3.79
N THR A 50 -12.23 7.82 -4.76
CA THR A 50 -13.70 7.88 -4.60
C THR A 50 -14.23 6.75 -3.73
N LYS A 51 -13.52 5.62 -3.68
CA LYS A 51 -13.86 4.46 -2.86
C LYS A 51 -12.88 4.29 -1.69
N PRO A 52 -13.35 3.91 -0.49
CA PRO A 52 -12.48 3.61 0.67
C PRO A 52 -11.43 2.54 0.38
N GLN A 53 -11.77 1.55 -0.48
CA GLN A 53 -10.89 0.44 -0.82
C GLN A 53 -9.58 0.86 -1.51
N TYR A 54 -9.53 2.05 -2.12
CA TYR A 54 -8.35 2.56 -2.84
C TYR A 54 -7.73 3.79 -2.17
N MET A 55 -7.94 3.96 -0.87
CA MET A 55 -7.39 5.09 -0.14
C MET A 55 -5.85 5.13 -0.28
N ASN A 56 -5.33 6.25 -0.78
CA ASN A 56 -3.90 6.49 -0.87
C ASN A 56 -3.33 6.76 0.53
N ALA A 57 -2.76 5.73 1.16
CA ALA A 57 -2.29 5.80 2.53
C ALA A 57 -1.09 4.88 2.79
N VAL A 58 -0.35 5.21 3.84
CA VAL A 58 0.65 4.36 4.48
C VAL A 58 0.23 4.11 5.94
N TRP A 59 0.27 2.85 6.35
CA TRP A 59 -0.04 2.43 7.71
C TRP A 59 1.22 2.07 8.47
N THR A 60 1.50 2.78 9.55
CA THR A 60 2.69 2.59 10.38
C THR A 60 2.38 1.71 11.58
N THR A 61 3.33 0.87 11.96
CA THR A 61 3.15 -0.12 13.05
C THR A 61 3.66 0.38 14.40
N ASN A 62 4.49 1.43 14.40
CA ASN A 62 5.05 2.04 15.61
C ASN A 62 5.25 3.57 15.45
N PRO A 63 5.51 4.30 16.56
CA PRO A 63 5.76 5.74 16.53
C PRO A 63 6.98 6.14 15.71
N GLU A 64 8.04 5.34 15.70
CA GLU A 64 9.29 5.63 14.97
C GLU A 64 9.05 5.69 13.46
N GLN A 65 8.31 4.71 12.92
CA GLN A 65 7.86 4.71 11.53
C GLN A 65 6.98 5.92 11.22
N THR A 66 6.08 6.28 12.15
CA THR A 66 5.20 7.45 11.98
C THR A 66 6.00 8.75 11.90
N ALA A 67 6.99 8.92 12.77
CA ALA A 67 7.87 10.08 12.74
C ALA A 67 8.69 10.14 11.44
N HIS A 68 9.29 9.00 11.05
CA HIS A 68 10.08 8.89 9.83
C HIS A 68 9.27 9.24 8.57
N VAL A 69 8.09 8.63 8.39
CA VAL A 69 7.20 8.89 7.25
C VAL A 69 6.83 10.37 7.17
N ASN A 70 6.41 10.97 8.28
CA ASN A 70 5.99 12.38 8.29
C ASN A 70 7.16 13.33 7.97
N ALA A 71 8.34 13.07 8.53
CA ALA A 71 9.54 13.87 8.22
C ALA A 71 9.87 13.76 6.73
N ARG A 72 9.89 12.55 6.19
CA ARG A 72 10.26 12.31 4.80
C ARG A 72 9.25 12.92 3.81
N LEU A 73 7.96 12.81 4.08
CA LEU A 73 6.93 13.43 3.25
C LEU A 73 7.00 14.97 3.29
N ARG A 74 7.41 15.56 4.42
CA ARG A 74 7.65 17.01 4.52
C ARG A 74 8.81 17.43 3.63
N GLU A 75 9.95 16.75 3.71
CA GLU A 75 11.12 17.02 2.85
C GLU A 75 10.77 16.94 1.36
N VAL A 76 9.98 15.93 0.99
CA VAL A 76 9.55 15.74 -0.40
C VAL A 76 8.59 16.85 -0.83
N ALA A 77 7.65 17.25 0.04
CA ALA A 77 6.75 18.37 -0.25
C ALA A 77 7.52 19.68 -0.46
N GLU A 78 8.49 19.98 0.41
CA GLU A 78 9.34 21.18 0.35
C GLU A 78 10.24 21.19 -0.89
N SER A 79 10.85 20.06 -1.24
CA SER A 79 11.76 19.96 -2.40
C SER A 79 11.05 19.97 -3.75
N THR A 80 9.77 19.61 -3.79
CA THR A 80 8.99 19.52 -5.05
C THR A 80 7.97 20.63 -5.23
N ASP A 81 7.73 21.45 -4.20
CA ASP A 81 6.67 22.46 -4.15
C ASP A 81 5.27 21.88 -4.53
N ARG A 82 5.05 20.61 -4.17
CA ARG A 82 3.81 19.89 -4.46
C ARG A 82 3.15 19.43 -3.19
N LYS A 83 1.83 19.57 -3.15
CA LYS A 83 1.01 19.06 -2.05
C LYS A 83 1.03 17.53 -2.07
N VAL A 84 1.70 16.94 -1.08
CA VAL A 84 1.57 15.51 -0.76
C VAL A 84 0.16 15.23 -0.23
N THR A 85 -0.48 14.20 -0.78
CA THR A 85 -1.85 13.78 -0.43
C THR A 85 -1.89 12.39 0.22
N LEU A 86 -0.75 11.69 0.26
CA LEU A 86 -0.60 10.41 0.95
C LEU A 86 -0.97 10.56 2.42
N LYS A 87 -1.91 9.75 2.89
CA LYS A 87 -2.31 9.73 4.30
C LYS A 87 -1.37 8.87 5.13
N VAL A 88 -1.06 9.31 6.35
CA VAL A 88 -0.32 8.53 7.33
C VAL A 88 -1.27 8.14 8.45
N ALA A 89 -1.38 6.84 8.73
CA ALA A 89 -2.26 6.32 9.76
C ALA A 89 -1.58 5.19 10.53
N ARG A 90 -2.05 4.92 11.76
CA ARG A 90 -1.61 3.72 12.49
C ARG A 90 -2.23 2.47 11.86
N ALA A 91 -1.45 1.39 11.78
CA ALA A 91 -1.93 0.09 11.36
C ALA A 91 -3.04 -0.44 12.28
N MET A 92 -4.11 -0.93 11.65
CA MET A 92 -5.26 -1.56 12.28
C MET A 92 -5.18 -3.09 12.10
N PRO A 93 -6.09 -3.90 12.67
CA PRO A 93 -6.11 -5.34 12.42
C PRO A 93 -6.03 -5.66 10.92
N TRP A 94 -5.17 -6.62 10.59
CA TRP A 94 -4.91 -7.07 9.23
C TRP A 94 -5.74 -8.31 8.91
N TYR A 95 -6.36 -8.33 7.74
CA TYR A 95 -7.08 -9.49 7.20
C TYR A 95 -6.46 -9.86 5.86
N ASP A 96 -6.00 -11.10 5.74
CA ASP A 96 -5.44 -11.58 4.47
C ASP A 96 -6.55 -11.64 3.42
N ALA A 97 -6.28 -11.07 2.25
CA ALA A 97 -7.14 -11.25 1.08
C ALA A 97 -7.12 -12.72 0.64
N GLU A 98 -8.17 -13.15 -0.05
CA GLU A 98 -8.31 -14.50 -0.56
C GLU A 98 -7.11 -14.93 -1.44
N GLU A 99 -6.75 -16.22 -1.42
CA GLU A 99 -5.52 -16.74 -2.04
C GLU A 99 -5.37 -16.40 -3.54
N TYR A 100 -6.46 -16.24 -4.27
CA TYR A 100 -6.41 -15.87 -5.68
C TYR A 100 -5.88 -14.43 -5.91
N HIS A 101 -5.91 -13.56 -4.91
CA HIS A 101 -5.29 -12.22 -4.94
C HIS A 101 -3.79 -12.26 -4.65
N GLN A 102 -3.32 -13.26 -3.91
CA GLN A 102 -1.91 -13.37 -3.54
C GLN A 102 -1.07 -13.65 -4.79
N HIS A 103 0.01 -12.88 -4.99
CA HIS A 103 0.87 -12.98 -6.17
C HIS A 103 0.12 -12.93 -7.51
N TYR A 104 -0.98 -12.17 -7.58
CA TYR A 104 -1.88 -12.14 -8.75
C TYR A 104 -1.14 -11.92 -10.08
N ILE A 105 -0.21 -10.95 -10.15
CA ILE A 105 0.57 -10.66 -11.37
C ILE A 105 1.44 -11.85 -11.78
N ALA A 106 2.11 -12.52 -10.83
CA ALA A 106 2.94 -13.68 -11.15
C ALA A 106 2.08 -14.86 -11.66
N LYS A 107 0.94 -15.11 -11.01
CA LYS A 107 -0.03 -16.14 -11.39
C LYS A 107 -0.73 -15.84 -12.72
N SER A 108 -0.94 -14.58 -13.08
CA SER A 108 -1.57 -14.20 -14.35
C SER A 108 -0.59 -14.27 -15.53
N ARG A 109 0.68 -13.89 -15.32
CA ARG A 109 1.74 -14.03 -16.32
C ARG A 109 2.04 -15.49 -16.66
N SER A 110 1.95 -16.41 -15.71
CA SER A 110 2.10 -17.85 -16.01
C SER A 110 0.93 -18.40 -16.85
N LYS A 111 -0.30 -17.89 -16.65
CA LYS A 111 -1.47 -18.27 -17.44
C LYS A 111 -1.44 -17.72 -18.87
N ALA A 112 -0.89 -16.52 -19.07
CA ALA A 112 -0.75 -15.92 -20.39
C ALA A 112 0.28 -16.64 -21.29
N GLY A 113 1.15 -17.48 -20.71
CA GLY A 113 2.17 -18.25 -21.45
C GLY A 113 1.65 -19.44 -22.27
N TYR A 114 0.34 -19.73 -22.28
CA TYR A 114 -0.25 -20.85 -23.04
C TYR A 114 -0.99 -20.42 -24.32
N PHE A 115 -0.96 -19.13 -24.70
CA PHE A 115 -1.56 -18.61 -25.95
C PHE A 115 -0.62 -17.66 -26.70
N GLY A 116 0.64 -18.04 -26.84
CA GLY A 116 1.65 -17.26 -27.59
C GLY A 116 2.53 -18.10 -28.50
N GLY A 117 2.05 -19.25 -28.95
CA GLY A 117 2.75 -20.12 -29.89
C GLY A 117 1.78 -20.74 -30.88
N LEU A 118 1.54 -20.00 -31.97
CA LEU A 118 1.36 -20.45 -33.37
C LEU A 118 1.30 -19.19 -34.24
#